data_AF-A0A948HLX2-F1
#
_entry.id   AF-A0A948HLX2-F1
#
_cell.length_a   1.000
_cell.length_b   1.000
_cell.length_c   1.000
_cell.angle_alpha   90.00
_cell.angle_beta   90.00
_cell.angle_gamma   90.00
#
_symmetry.space_group_name_H-M   'P 1'
#
loop_
_entity.id
_entity.type
_entity.pdbx_description
1 polymer ?
#
loop_
_entity_poly.entity_id
_entity_poly.type
_entity_poly.pdbx_seq_one_letter_code
_entity_poly.pdbx_strand_id
1 'polypeptide(L)' 'MDQKSIGKARWARARAASLWQQADDLDSNHSGDWRARATRRRGADRLRAEAARFNGIANRLQPFDEDQAA' A
#
# COMPACT_ATOMS: atom_id res chain seq x y z
N MET A 1 18.68 -12.37 9.62
CA MET A 1 17.64 -11.43 10.11
C MET A 1 16.91 -12.03 11.29
N ASP A 2 16.51 -11.23 12.28
CA ASP A 2 15.76 -11.69 13.44
C ASP A 2 14.28 -12.03 13.09
N GLN A 3 13.73 -13.05 13.75
CA GLN A 3 12.38 -13.58 13.47
C GLN A 3 11.28 -12.54 13.70
N LYS A 4 11.45 -11.64 14.67
CA LYS A 4 10.52 -10.53 14.95
C LYS A 4 10.54 -9.50 13.83
N SER A 5 11.70 -9.24 13.24
CA SER A 5 11.88 -8.34 12.09
C SER A 5 11.18 -8.89 10.85
N ILE A 6 11.31 -10.19 10.58
CA ILE A 6 10.59 -10.90 9.51
C ILE A 6 9.06 -10.80 9.72
N GLY A 7 8.58 -11.04 10.94
CA GLY A 7 7.17 -10.94 11.28
C GLY A 7 6.60 -9.54 11.05
N LYS A 8 7.34 -8.49 11.44
CA LYS A 8 6.96 -7.10 11.20
C LYS A 8 6.97 -6.74 9.71
N ALA A 9 7.96 -7.20 8.95
CA ALA A 9 8.00 -6.97 7.51
C ALA A 9 6.77 -7.60 6.82
N ARG A 10 6.42 -8.85 7.18
CA ARG A 10 5.21 -9.52 6.68
C ARG A 10 3.94 -8.77 7.04
N TRP A 11 3.80 -8.32 8.29
CA TRP A 11 2.67 -7.51 8.72
C TRP A 11 2.58 -6.18 7.93
N ALA A 12 3.70 -5.50 7.73
CA ALA A 12 3.74 -4.25 6.99
C ALA A 12 3.33 -4.45 5.52
N ARG A 13 3.79 -5.53 4.86
CA ARG A 13 3.35 -5.89 3.50
C ARG A 13 1.85 -6.17 3.43
N ALA A 14 1.31 -6.94 4.37
CA ALA A 14 -0.12 -7.21 4.43
C ALA A 14 -0.93 -5.92 4.62
N ARG A 15 -0.44 -5.00 5.46
CA ARG A 15 -1.07 -3.70 5.66
C ARG A 15 -1.02 -2.84 4.40
N ALA A 16 0.11 -2.79 3.70
CA ALA A 16 0.25 -2.09 2.44
C ALA A 16 -0.72 -2.63 1.39
N ALA A 17 -0.81 -3.96 1.22
CA ALA A 17 -1.72 -4.60 0.28
C ALA A 17 -3.20 -4.25 0.56
N SER A 18 -3.61 -4.27 1.84
CA SER A 18 -4.96 -3.86 2.23
C SER A 18 -5.27 -2.39 1.93
N LEU A 19 -4.28 -1.49 2.04
CA LEU A 19 -4.45 -0.08 1.70
C LEU A 19 -4.52 0.15 0.19
N TRP A 20 -3.73 -0.58 -0.61
CA TRP A 20 -3.83 -0.57 -2.07
C TRP A 20 -5.21 -1.01 -2.52
N GLN A 21 -5.74 -2.11 -1.96
CA GLN A 21 -7.09 -2.59 -2.28
C GLN A 21 -8.17 -1.53 -1.99
N GLN A 22 -8.11 -0.87 -0.82
CA GLN A 22 -9.05 0.20 -0.49
C GLN A 22 -8.94 1.41 -1.44
N ALA A 23 -7.73 1.73 -1.90
CA ALA A 23 -7.53 2.80 -2.89
C ALA A 23 -8.16 2.44 -4.24
N ASP A 24 -8.00 1.19 -4.68
CA ASP A 24 -8.56 0.70 -5.93
C ASP A 24 -10.10 0.62 -5.87
N ASP A 25 -10.67 0.22 -4.73
CA ASP A 25 -12.11 0.25 -4.49
C ASP A 25 -12.68 1.67 -4.59
N LEU A 26 -11.96 2.67 -4.06
CA LEU A 26 -12.35 4.08 -4.14
C LEU A 26 -12.31 4.62 -5.58
N ASP A 27 -11.30 4.24 -6.35
CA ASP A 27 -11.15 4.68 -7.75
C ASP A 27 -12.13 4.00 -8.69
N SER A 28 -12.48 2.74 -8.41
CA SER A 28 -13.50 1.97 -9.15
C SER A 28 -14.91 2.53 -8.96
N ASN A 29 -15.15 3.28 -7.87
CA ASN A 29 -16.44 3.90 -7.62
C ASN A 29 -16.63 5.19 -8.42
N HIS A 30 -17.26 5.07 -9.59
CA HIS A 30 -17.57 6.19 -10.49
C HIS A 30 -18.86 6.95 -10.15
N SER A 31 -19.50 6.66 -9.01
CA SER A 31 -20.78 7.28 -8.64
C SER A 31 -20.64 8.73 -8.21
N GLY A 32 -21.68 9.54 -8.46
CA GLY A 32 -21.78 10.92 -7.99
C GLY A 32 -21.15 11.96 -8.92
N ASP A 33 -21.24 13.22 -8.51
CA ASP A 33 -20.77 14.36 -9.28
C ASP A 33 -19.23 14.41 -9.38
N TRP A 34 -18.73 15.33 -10.19
CA TRP A 34 -17.29 15.48 -10.43
C TRP A 34 -16.53 15.83 -9.13
N ARG A 35 -17.17 16.54 -8.19
CA ARG A 35 -16.56 16.96 -6.93
C ARG A 35 -16.44 15.78 -5.97
N ALA A 36 -17.45 14.93 -5.86
CA ALA A 36 -17.40 13.69 -5.11
C ALA A 36 -16.32 12.76 -5.67
N ARG A 37 -16.22 12.63 -7.00
CA ARG A 37 -15.14 11.89 -7.66
C ARG A 37 -13.75 12.46 -7.35
N ALA A 38 -13.58 13.77 -7.38
CA ALA A 38 -12.31 14.42 -7.03
C ALA A 38 -11.91 14.16 -5.56
N THR A 39 -12.87 14.21 -4.63
CA THR A 39 -12.62 13.90 -3.22
C THR A 39 -12.21 12.44 -3.02
N ARG A 40 -12.87 11.50 -3.71
CA ARG A 40 -12.49 10.07 -3.65
C ARG A 40 -11.08 9.83 -4.17
N ARG A 41 -10.72 10.43 -5.32
CA ARG A 41 -9.35 10.34 -5.87
C ARG A 41 -8.30 10.81 -4.86
N ARG A 42 -8.54 11.96 -4.21
CA ARG A 42 -7.64 12.44 -3.14
C ARG A 42 -7.56 11.46 -1.95
N GLY A 43 -8.67 10.81 -1.62
CA GLY A 43 -8.71 9.75 -0.61
C GLY A 43 -7.87 8.53 -1.02
N ALA A 44 -8.05 8.05 -2.26
CA ALA A 44 -7.25 6.96 -2.83
C ALA A 44 -5.76 7.30 -2.81
N ASP A 45 -5.37 8.49 -3.29
CA ASP A 45 -3.96 8.93 -3.30
C ASP A 45 -3.34 8.94 -1.90
N ARG A 46 -4.11 9.32 -0.88
CA ARG A 46 -3.65 9.27 0.52
C ARG A 46 -3.41 7.83 0.99
N LEU A 47 -4.32 6.90 0.66
CA LEU A 47 -4.16 5.48 0.98
C LEU A 47 -2.92 4.89 0.27
N ARG A 48 -2.70 5.24 -1.00
CA ARG A 48 -1.51 4.84 -1.77
C ARG A 48 -0.22 5.34 -1.12
N ALA A 49 -0.19 6.60 -0.71
CA ALA A 49 0.96 7.17 -0.01
C ALA A 49 1.25 6.43 1.30
N GLU A 50 0.21 6.06 2.05
CA GLU A 50 0.35 5.29 3.28
C GLU A 50 0.81 3.85 3.02
N ALA A 51 0.28 3.21 1.98
CA ALA A 51 0.70 1.88 1.55
C ALA A 51 2.19 1.86 1.14
N ALA A 52 2.64 2.87 0.39
CA ALA A 52 4.04 3.04 0.02
C ALA A 52 4.95 3.18 1.26
N ARG A 53 4.51 3.89 2.30
CA ARG A 53 5.25 3.98 3.57
C ARG A 53 5.39 2.62 4.25
N PHE A 54 4.32 1.82 4.30
CA PHE A 54 4.38 0.47 4.85
C PHE A 54 5.29 -0.46 4.02
N ASN A 55 5.26 -0.36 2.68
CA ASN A 55 6.21 -1.08 1.82
C ASN A 55 7.66 -0.66 2.10
N GLY A 56 7.93 0.64 2.29
CA GLY A 56 9.26 1.12 2.68
C GLY A 56 9.73 0.56 4.04
N ILE A 57 8.83 0.44 5.02
CA ILE A 57 9.12 -0.22 6.30
C ILE A 57 9.44 -1.69 6.08
N ALA A 58 8.63 -2.40 5.29
CA ALA A 58 8.85 -3.80 4.98
C ALA A 58 10.21 -4.03 4.30
N ASN A 59 10.54 -3.21 3.29
CA ASN A 59 11.79 -3.32 2.56
C ASN A 59 13.01 -2.97 3.42
N ARG A 60 12.89 -2.04 4.37
CA ARG A 60 13.97 -1.78 5.33
C ARG A 60 14.17 -2.96 6.30
N LEU A 61 13.08 -3.60 6.72
CA LEU A 61 13.09 -4.70 7.70
C LEU A 61 13.39 -6.07 7.10
N GLN A 62 13.16 -6.23 5.81
CA GLN A 62 13.44 -7.41 5.00
C GLN A 62 13.58 -6.92 3.56
N PRO A 63 14.79 -6.50 3.14
CA PRO A 63 15.02 -6.12 1.75
C PRO A 63 14.64 -7.32 0.88
N PHE A 64 13.93 -7.04 -0.20
CA PHE A 64 13.84 -8.00 -1.28
C PHE A 64 15.24 -8.08 -1.87
N ASP A 65 15.83 -9.27 -1.90
CA ASP A 65 16.95 -9.54 -2.78
C ASP A 65 16.37 -9.52 -4.21
N GLU A 66 16.27 -8.34 -4.80
CA GLU A 66 15.87 -8.10 -6.20
C GLU A 66 16.98 -8.52 -7.18
N ASP A 67 17.64 -9.66 -6.93
CA ASP A 67 18.72 -10.23 -7.76
C ASP A 67 18.33 -11.58 -8.39
N GLN A 68 17.02 -11.87 -8.47
CA GLN A 68 16.46 -13.05 -9.13
C GLN A 68 15.15 -12.69 -9.86
N ALA A 69 15.24 -11.86 -10.89
CA ALA A 69 14.25 -11.80 -11.96
C ALA A 69 14.95 -11.34 -13.25
N ALA A 70 15.73 -12.26 -13.83
CA ALA A 70 16.22 -12.20 -15.20
C ALA A 70 15.30 -13.01 -16.11
#